data_AF-A0A9W9SEI7-F1
#
_entry.id   AF-A0A9W9SEI7-F1
#
_cell.length_a   1.000
_cell.length_b   1.000
_cell.length_c   1.000
_cell.angle_alpha   90.00
_cell.angle_beta   90.00
_cell.angle_gamma   90.00
#
_symmetry.space_group_name_H-M   'P 1'
#
loop_
_entity.id
_entity.type
_entity.pdbx_description
1 polymer ?
#
loop_
_entity_poly.entity_id
_entity_poly.type
_entity_poly.pdbx_seq_one_letter_code
_entity_poly.pdbx_strand_id
1 'polypeptide(L)'
;MSMQGILLAGAPLELEDKTSWEVPAQQLDKLFELSGHLGLDGYITPVQAWNRLMKYFDLASINFGTLEALRSAMIPHIKCYG
;
A
#
# COMPACT_ATOMS: atom_id res chain seq x y z
N MET A 1 3.33 -6.12 -23.37
CA MET A 1 4.20 -5.25 -22.55
C MET A 1 3.50 -5.03 -21.21
N SER A 2 3.93 -5.71 -20.14
CA SER A 2 3.29 -5.59 -18.82
C SER A 2 3.63 -4.22 -18.19
N MET A 3 2.64 -3.52 -17.62
CA MET A 3 2.83 -2.23 -16.93
C MET A 3 3.77 -2.31 -15.71
N GLN A 4 4.09 -3.52 -15.24
CA GLN A 4 5.03 -3.75 -14.13
C GLN A 4 6.45 -3.25 -14.44
N GLY A 5 6.87 -3.28 -15.71
CA GLY A 5 8.23 -2.90 -16.09
C GLY A 5 8.54 -1.40 -15.98
N ILE A 6 7.53 -0.53 -16.04
CA ILE A 6 7.73 0.93 -16.00
C ILE A 6 7.83 1.42 -14.56
N LEU A 7 7.09 0.82 -13.64
CA LEU A 7 7.07 1.25 -12.22
C LEU A 7 8.36 0.87 -11.47
N LEU A 8 9.02 -0.21 -11.87
CA LEU A 8 10.26 -0.69 -11.25
C LEU A 8 11.54 -0.18 -11.91
N ALA A 9 11.43 0.56 -13.03
CA ALA A 9 12.60 1.08 -13.75
C ALA A 9 13.45 2.07 -12.92
N GLY A 10 12.87 2.67 -11.88
CA GLY A 10 13.57 3.54 -10.93
C GLY A 10 13.82 2.93 -9.56
N ALA A 11 13.46 1.65 -9.34
CA ALA A 11 13.72 0.99 -8.06
C ALA A 11 15.20 0.58 -8.01
N PRO A 12 15.91 0.82 -6.90
CA PRO A 12 17.28 0.32 -6.72
C PRO A 12 17.31 -1.19 -6.91
N LEU A 13 18.24 -1.69 -7.73
CA LEU A 13 18.44 -3.13 -7.98
C LEU A 13 18.87 -3.87 -6.70
N GLU A 14 19.54 -3.16 -5.79
CA GLU A 14 19.94 -3.63 -4.47
C GLU A 14 19.65 -2.52 -3.46
N LEU A 15 18.90 -2.84 -2.42
CA LEU A 15 18.74 -1.98 -1.25
C LEU A 15 19.98 -2.20 -0.38
N GLU A 16 20.92 -1.25 -0.39
CA GLU A 16 22.04 -1.29 0.56
C GLU A 16 21.48 -1.38 1.99
N ASP A 17 22.04 -2.28 2.79
CA ASP A 17 21.65 -2.57 4.16
C ASP A 17 21.76 -1.27 4.99
N LYS A 18 20.63 -0.54 5.14
CA LYS A 18 20.41 0.79 5.80
C LYS A 18 20.03 1.97 4.88
N THR A 19 19.76 1.77 3.60
CA THR A 19 19.14 2.82 2.77
C THR A 19 17.62 2.84 2.99
N SER A 20 17.07 4.00 3.37
CA SER A 20 15.63 4.25 3.32
C SER A 20 15.22 4.40 1.87
N TRP A 21 14.16 3.70 1.46
CA TRP A 21 13.56 3.96 0.17
C TRP A 21 12.88 5.33 0.23
N GLU A 22 13.56 6.35 -0.29
CA GLU A 22 13.02 7.70 -0.45
C GLU A 22 12.07 7.72 -1.67
N VAL A 23 10.80 7.40 -1.44
CA VAL A 23 9.73 7.62 -2.42
C VAL A 23 9.19 9.03 -2.21
N PRO A 24 9.26 9.93 -3.22
CA PRO A 24 8.56 11.21 -3.15
C PRO A 24 7.08 11.01 -2.81
N ALA A 25 6.55 11.71 -1.81
CA ALA A 25 5.18 11.55 -1.34
C ALA A 25 4.13 11.63 -2.49
N GLN A 26 4.38 12.46 -3.50
CA GLN A 26 3.55 12.57 -4.70
C GLN A 26 3.40 11.26 -5.48
N GLN A 27 4.39 10.37 -5.43
CA GLN A 27 4.32 9.06 -6.09
C GLN A 27 3.41 8.10 -5.33
N LEU A 28 3.32 8.22 -4.00
CA LEU A 28 2.36 7.47 -3.19
C LEU A 28 0.93 7.93 -3.46
N ASP A 29 0.71 9.25 -3.60
CA ASP A 29 -0.61 9.79 -3.97
C ASP A 29 -1.09 9.25 -5.31
N LYS A 30 -0.20 9.25 -6.32
CA LYS A 30 -0.50 8.68 -7.63
C LYS A 30 -0.75 7.18 -7.57
N LEU A 31 0.01 6.44 -6.76
CA LEU A 31 -0.22 5.02 -6.53
C LEU A 31 -1.60 4.78 -5.90
N PHE A 32 -2.00 5.58 -4.92
CA PHE A 32 -3.31 5.51 -4.29
C PHE A 32 -4.44 5.81 -5.29
N GLU A 33 -4.29 6.85 -6.11
CA GLU A 33 -5.23 7.16 -7.18
C GLU A 33 -5.38 6.00 -8.17
N LEU A 34 -4.27 5.48 -8.70
CA LEU A 34 -4.27 4.39 -9.68
C LEU A 34 -4.88 3.11 -9.10
N SER A 35 -4.55 2.78 -7.85
CA SER A 35 -5.13 1.62 -7.18
C SER A 35 -6.66 1.72 -7.02
N GLY A 36 -7.19 2.94 -6.89
CA GLY A 36 -8.62 3.28 -6.89
C GLY A 36 -9.40 2.81 -8.11
N HIS A 37 -8.74 2.72 -9.26
CA HIS A 37 -9.36 2.41 -10.54
C HIS A 37 -9.32 0.91 -10.90
N LEU A 38 -8.74 0.07 -10.03
CA LEU A 38 -8.79 -1.37 -10.18
C LEU A 38 -10.22 -1.81 -9.86
N GLY A 39 -11.01 -2.14 -10.88
CA GLY A 39 -12.39 -2.64 -10.72
C GLY A 39 -12.39 -4.03 -10.08
N LEU A 40 -12.24 -4.10 -8.76
CA LEU A 40 -11.99 -5.33 -8.00
C LEU A 40 -13.25 -5.97 -7.40
N ASP A 41 -14.43 -5.78 -7.99
CA ASP A 41 -15.68 -6.45 -7.57
C ASP A 41 -15.95 -6.38 -6.05
N GLY A 42 -15.76 -5.20 -5.45
CA GLY A 42 -15.96 -4.98 -4.01
C GLY A 42 -14.77 -5.30 -3.12
N TYR A 43 -13.69 -5.87 -3.66
CA TYR A 43 -12.40 -6.03 -2.97
C TYR A 43 -11.53 -4.77 -3.08
N ILE A 44 -10.50 -4.69 -2.26
CA ILE A 44 -9.48 -3.63 -2.32
C ILE A 44 -8.08 -4.21 -2.38
N THR A 45 -7.12 -3.44 -2.87
CA THR A 45 -5.69 -3.78 -2.84
C THR A 45 -5.08 -3.49 -1.46
N PRO A 46 -3.93 -4.11 -1.12
CA PRO A 46 -3.19 -3.81 0.10
C PRO A 46 -2.85 -2.32 0.24
N VAL A 47 -2.51 -1.67 -0.87
CA VAL A 47 -2.19 -0.24 -0.93
C VAL A 47 -3.40 0.64 -0.61
N GLN A 48 -4.60 0.29 -1.12
CA GLN A 48 -5.83 0.98 -0.77
C GLN A 48 -6.22 0.78 0.70
N ALA A 49 -6.02 -0.43 1.23
CA ALA A 49 -6.23 -0.73 2.64
C ALA A 49 -5.33 0.14 3.53
N TRP A 50 -4.04 0.23 3.20
CA TRP A 50 -3.08 1.06 3.92
C TRP A 50 -3.46 2.55 3.87
N ASN A 51 -3.80 3.08 2.70
CA ASN A 51 -4.24 4.48 2.57
C ASN A 51 -5.47 4.78 3.44
N ARG A 52 -6.43 3.85 3.52
CA ARG A 52 -7.61 4.01 4.39
C ARG A 52 -7.21 4.04 5.86
N LEU A 53 -6.33 3.13 6.30
CA LEU A 53 -5.83 3.13 7.68
C LEU A 53 -5.16 4.48 8.02
N MET A 54 -4.26 4.95 7.16
CA MET A 54 -3.56 6.22 7.35
C MET A 54 -4.48 7.45 7.39
N LYS A 55 -5.64 7.39 6.73
CA LYS A 55 -6.62 8.49 6.73
C LYS A 55 -7.46 8.55 8.01
N TYR A 56 -7.74 7.42 8.64
CA TYR A 56 -8.67 7.34 9.77
C TYR A 56 -7.97 7.16 11.12
N PHE A 57 -6.71 6.72 11.12
CA PHE A 57 -5.97 6.44 12.36
C PHE A 57 -4.76 7.35 12.47
N ASP A 58 -4.60 7.95 13.65
CA ASP A 58 -3.31 8.45 14.09
C ASP A 58 -2.45 7.25 14.53
N LEU A 59 -1.43 6.93 13.74
CA LEU A 59 -0.52 5.82 14.02
C LEU A 59 0.19 5.95 15.38
N ALA A 60 0.37 7.16 15.91
CA ALA A 60 0.97 7.33 17.23
C ALA A 60 0.07 6.82 18.37
N SER A 61 -1.24 6.72 18.11
CA SER A 61 -2.26 6.35 19.10
C SER A 61 -2.71 4.89 19.01
N ILE A 62 -2.34 4.17 17.94
CA ILE A 62 -2.78 2.78 17.73
C ILE A 62 -1.93 1.82 18.55
N ASN A 63 -2.57 0.99 19.37
CA ASN A 63 -1.88 -0.11 20.04
C ASN A 63 -1.89 -1.37 19.15
N PHE A 64 -0.99 -2.31 19.46
CA PHE A 64 -0.84 -3.55 18.70
C PHE A 64 -2.13 -4.38 18.62
N GLY A 65 -2.90 -4.48 19.71
CA GLY A 65 -4.15 -5.25 19.74
C GLY A 65 -5.21 -4.69 18.78
N THR A 66 -5.36 -3.36 18.75
CA THR A 66 -6.25 -2.68 17.81
C THR A 66 -5.80 -2.88 16.36
N LEU A 67 -4.48 -2.80 16.10
CA LEU A 67 -3.93 -3.04 14.77
C LEU A 67 -4.16 -4.48 14.29
N GLU A 68 -3.96 -5.48 15.15
CA GLU A 68 -4.17 -6.89 14.79
C GLU A 68 -5.65 -7.21 14.56
N ALA A 69 -6.55 -6.60 15.34
CA ALA A 69 -7.99 -6.69 15.12
C ALA A 69 -8.41 -6.08 13.77
N LEU A 70 -7.89 -4.89 13.44
CA LEU A 70 -8.11 -4.24 12.15
C LEU A 70 -7.59 -5.11 10.99
N ARG A 71 -6.36 -5.61 11.11
CA ARG A 71 -5.77 -6.52 10.13
C ARG A 71 -6.67 -7.72 9.90
N SER A 72 -7.09 -8.41 10.96
CA SER A 72 -7.94 -9.59 10.87
C SER A 72 -9.29 -9.31 10.21
N ALA A 73 -9.89 -8.16 10.51
CA ALA A 73 -11.14 -7.72 9.90
C ALA A 73 -11.00 -7.34 8.41
N MET A 74 -9.84 -6.82 8.00
CA MET A 74 -9.62 -6.32 6.64
C MET A 74 -9.15 -7.41 5.66
N ILE A 75 -8.41 -8.43 6.13
CA ILE A 75 -7.86 -9.51 5.27
C ILE A 75 -8.88 -10.11 4.29
N PRO A 76 -10.12 -10.46 4.70
CA PRO A 76 -11.09 -11.07 3.78
C PRO A 76 -11.49 -10.18 2.59
N HIS A 77 -11.30 -8.87 2.71
CA HIS A 77 -11.67 -7.87 1.70
C HIS A 77 -10.50 -7.41 0.85
N ILE A 78 -9.28 -7.90 1.14
CA ILE A 78 -8.07 -7.52 0.44
C ILE A 78 -7.68 -8.61 -0.56
N LYS A 79 -7.41 -8.22 -1.80
CA LYS A 79 -6.79 -9.10 -2.80
C LYS A 79 -5.46 -8.54 -3.28
N CYS A 80 -4.44 -9.38 -3.25
CA CYS A 80 -3.13 -9.11 -3.84
C CYS A 80 -2.98 -9.95 -5.11
N TYR A 81 -2.62 -9.30 -6.21
CA TYR A 81 -2.44 -9.92 -7.53
C TYR A 81 -0.99 -9.80 -8.04
N GLY A 82 -0.11 -9.24 -7.22
CA GLY A 82 1.32 -9.10 -7.48
C GLY A 82 2.12 -10.27 -6.95
#